data_AF-A0A653TFU6-F1
#
_entry.id   AF-A0A653TFU6-F1
#
_cell.length_a   1.000
_cell.length_b   1.000
_cell.length_c   1.000
_cell.angle_alpha   90.00
_cell.angle_beta   90.00
_cell.angle_gamma   90.00
#
_symmetry.space_group_name_H-M   'P 1'
#
loop_
_entity.id
_entity.type
_entity.pdbx_description
1 polymer ?
#
loop_
_entity_poly.entity_id
_entity_poly.type
_entity_poly.pdbx_seq_one_letter_code
_entity_poly.pdbx_strand_id
1 'polypeptide(L)'
;MERRLRPWTERAALAAWGYLAMRPAAYALLTKLMVRVLERAGGNRKAISRLPFGAGWTATRDMPAPVGRTFRELYKAQRSHIG
;
A
#
# COMPACT_ATOMS: atom_id res chain seq x y z
N MET A 1 -23.28 17.28 -23.46
CA MET A 1 -23.15 15.87 -23.04
C MET A 1 -22.67 15.85 -21.61
N GLU A 2 -23.51 15.42 -20.67
CA GLU A 2 -23.09 15.15 -19.29
C GLU A 2 -22.05 14.04 -19.31
N ARG A 3 -20.77 14.41 -19.21
CA ARG A 3 -19.74 13.43 -18.92
C ARG A 3 -20.07 12.92 -17.52
N ARG A 4 -20.42 11.63 -17.39
CA ARG A 4 -20.39 10.91 -16.10
C ARG A 4 -18.94 10.91 -15.61
N LEU A 5 -18.46 12.07 -15.15
CA LEU A 5 -17.04 12.41 -15.01
C LEU A 5 -16.29 11.52 -14.02
N ARG A 6 -17.00 10.73 -13.21
CA ARG A 6 -16.40 9.80 -12.25
C ARG A 6 -17.26 8.54 -12.15
N PRO A 7 -16.77 7.38 -12.62
CA PRO A 7 -17.37 6.09 -12.37
C PRO A 7 -17.74 5.91 -10.90
N TRP A 8 -18.89 5.30 -10.62
CA TRP A 8 -19.34 5.04 -9.25
C TRP A 8 -18.33 4.17 -8.48
N THR A 9 -17.60 3.30 -9.19
CA THR A 9 -16.54 2.44 -8.65
C THR A 9 -15.40 3.24 -8.04
N GLU A 10 -14.95 4.32 -8.68
CA GLU A 10 -13.91 5.20 -8.15
C GLU A 10 -14.37 5.90 -6.86
N ARG A 11 -15.63 6.34 -6.85
CA ARG A 11 -16.23 6.97 -5.65
C ARG A 11 -16.30 5.98 -4.50
N ALA A 12 -16.74 4.74 -4.77
CA ALA A 12 -16.81 3.69 -3.76
C ALA A 12 -15.42 3.29 -3.25
N ALA A 13 -14.42 3.15 -4.13
CA ALA A 13 -13.04 2.83 -3.75
C ALA A 13 -12.44 3.91 -2.84
N LEU A 14 -12.65 5.19 -3.17
CA LEU A 14 -12.18 6.29 -2.34
C LEU A 14 -12.93 6.41 -1.02
N ALA A 15 -14.23 6.14 -1.00
CA ALA A 15 -15.00 6.12 0.24
C ALA A 15 -14.50 5.00 1.19
N ALA A 16 -14.25 3.81 0.65
CA ALA A 16 -13.68 2.69 1.40
C ALA A 16 -12.27 3.02 1.90
N TRP A 17 -11.43 3.60 1.05
CA TRP A 17 -10.10 4.06 1.42
C TRP A 17 -10.15 5.11 2.55
N GLY A 18 -11.01 6.11 2.42
CA GLY A 18 -11.21 7.16 3.42
C GLY A 18 -11.66 6.58 4.75
N TYR A 19 -12.65 5.67 4.75
CA TYR A 19 -13.11 4.98 5.95
C TYR A 19 -11.99 4.21 6.68
N LEU A 20 -11.15 3.49 5.92
CA LEU A 20 -10.01 2.75 6.47
C LEU A 20 -8.95 3.71 7.01
N ALA A 21 -8.62 4.77 6.26
CA ALA A 21 -7.63 5.79 6.65
C ALA A 21 -8.03 6.57 7.92
N MET A 22 -9.33 6.83 8.12
CA MET A 22 -9.84 7.50 9.32
C MET A 22 -9.82 6.61 10.58
N ARG A 23 -9.56 5.30 10.45
CA ARG A 23 -9.54 4.35 11.56
C ARG A 23 -8.12 3.80 11.77
N PRO A 24 -7.34 4.33 12.73
CA PRO A 24 -5.91 4.01 12.86
C PRO A 24 -5.59 2.52 12.97
N ALA A 25 -6.41 1.74 13.70
CA ALA A 25 -6.21 0.31 13.86
C ALA A 25 -6.49 -0.45 12.55
N ALA A 26 -7.58 -0.14 11.86
CA ALA A 26 -7.92 -0.76 10.58
C ALA A 26 -6.88 -0.43 9.50
N TYR A 27 -6.45 0.84 9.44
CA TYR A 27 -5.39 1.28 8.55
C TYR A 27 -4.07 0.55 8.82
N ALA A 28 -3.70 0.38 10.09
CA ALA A 28 -2.49 -0.35 10.48
C ALA A 28 -2.54 -1.83 10.05
N LEU A 29 -3.68 -2.50 10.25
CA LEU A 29 -3.85 -3.90 9.81
C LEU A 29 -3.80 -4.01 8.28
N LEU A 30 -4.53 -3.15 7.57
CA LEU A 30 -4.56 -3.14 6.11
C LEU A 30 -3.15 -2.93 5.53
N THR A 31 -2.45 -1.89 5.97
CA THR A 31 -1.11 -1.55 5.47
C THR A 31 -0.08 -2.64 5.80
N LYS A 32 -0.18 -3.27 6.97
CA LYS A 32 0.65 -4.42 7.36
C LYS A 32 0.47 -5.61 6.42
N LEU A 33 -0.77 -5.91 6.02
CA LEU A 33 -1.06 -6.97 5.04
C LEU A 33 -0.51 -6.59 3.66
N MET A 34 -0.79 -5.37 3.19
CA MET A 34 -0.33 -4.89 1.88
C MET A 34 1.20 -4.96 1.74
N VAL A 35 1.94 -4.49 2.75
CA VAL A 35 3.41 -4.51 2.72
C VAL A 35 3.97 -5.93 2.60
N ARG A 36 3.37 -6.93 3.28
CA ARG A 36 3.81 -8.33 3.19
C ARG A 36 3.48 -8.98 1.87
N VAL A 37 2.32 -8.67 1.31
CA VAL A 37 1.94 -9.11 -0.04
C VAL A 37 2.94 -8.55 -1.06
N LEU A 38 3.30 -7.27 -0.95
CA LEU A 38 4.27 -6.62 -1.83
C LEU A 38 5.69 -7.16 -1.63
N GLU A 39 6.11 -7.41 -0.39
CA GLU A 39 7.40 -8.06 -0.09
C GLU A 39 7.48 -9.42 -0.77
N ARG A 40 6.43 -10.24 -0.64
CA ARG A 40 6.36 -11.56 -1.27
C ARG A 40 6.32 -11.47 -2.80
N ALA A 41 5.63 -10.47 -3.35
CA ALA A 41 5.62 -10.22 -4.79
C ALA A 41 7.01 -9.81 -5.32
N GLY A 42 7.82 -9.13 -4.51
CA GLY A 42 9.19 -8.78 -4.87
C GLY A 42 10.18 -9.95 -4.88
N GLY A 43 9.85 -11.06 -4.21
CA GLY A 43 10.64 -12.30 -4.20
C GLY A 43 12.13 -12.09 -3.87
N ASN A 44 12.99 -12.88 -4.53
CA ASN A 44 14.45 -12.82 -4.34
C ASN A 44 15.08 -11.55 -4.93
N ARG A 45 14.47 -10.96 -5.97
CA ARG A 45 14.97 -9.73 -6.59
C ARG A 45 14.72 -8.49 -5.74
N LYS A 46 13.86 -8.60 -4.72
CA LYS A 46 13.44 -7.46 -3.87
C LYS A 46 12.96 -6.26 -4.71
N ALA A 47 12.38 -6.55 -5.87
CA ALA A 47 11.91 -5.57 -6.83
C ALA A 47 10.61 -6.07 -7.48
N ILE A 48 9.71 -5.15 -7.78
CA ILE A 48 8.39 -5.41 -8.35
C ILE A 48 8.34 -4.79 -9.75
N SER A 49 8.33 -5.64 -10.76
CA SER A 49 8.26 -5.23 -12.17
C SER A 49 6.85 -4.97 -12.67
N ARG A 50 5.82 -5.43 -11.95
CA ARG A 50 4.43 -5.17 -12.33
C ARG A 50 3.53 -5.09 -11.09
N LEU A 51 2.94 -3.92 -10.88
CA LEU A 51 1.93 -3.73 -9.84
C LEU A 51 0.53 -3.85 -10.44
N PRO A 52 -0.31 -4.80 -9.97
CA PRO A 52 -1.73 -4.76 -10.30
C PRO A 52 -2.32 -3.44 -9.80
N PHE A 53 -3.10 -2.76 -10.64
CA PHE A 53 -3.65 -1.40 -10.41
C PHE A 53 -2.60 -0.26 -10.34
N GLY A 54 -1.31 -0.58 -10.44
CA GLY A 54 -0.19 0.37 -10.42
C GLY A 54 0.68 0.31 -11.67
N ALA A 55 0.15 -0.20 -12.79
CA ALA A 55 0.92 -0.40 -14.02
C ALA A 55 1.60 0.89 -14.49
N GLY A 56 0.97 2.06 -14.33
CA GLY A 56 1.59 3.35 -14.68
C GLY A 56 2.88 3.67 -13.91
N TRP A 57 3.07 3.10 -12.71
CA TRP A 57 4.26 3.29 -11.89
C TRP A 57 5.38 2.31 -12.23
N THR A 58 5.01 1.14 -12.75
CA THR A 58 5.92 0.03 -13.09
C THR A 58 6.13 -0.13 -14.60
N ALA A 59 5.51 0.72 -15.43
CA ALA A 59 5.57 0.63 -16.89
C ALA A 59 6.97 0.88 -17.45
N THR A 60 7.78 1.70 -16.77
CA THR A 60 9.11 2.11 -17.25
C THR A 60 10.23 1.76 -16.28
N ARG A 61 9.91 1.23 -15.09
CA ARG A 61 10.89 0.91 -14.04
C ARG A 61 10.39 -0.13 -13.06
N ASP A 62 11.31 -0.89 -12.51
CA ASP A 62 11.06 -1.73 -11.35
C ASP A 62 10.96 -0.86 -10.09
N MET A 63 10.02 -1.20 -9.20
CA MET A 63 9.92 -0.56 -7.89
C MET A 63 10.57 -1.43 -6.82
N PRO A 64 11.31 -0.87 -5.85
CA PRO A 64 11.85 -1.64 -4.76
C PRO A 64 10.72 -2.26 -3.93
N ALA A 65 10.84 -3.56 -3.63
CA ALA A 65 9.88 -4.24 -2.79
C ALA A 65 10.04 -3.75 -1.33
N PRO A 66 8.94 -3.55 -0.61
CA PRO A 66 9.02 -3.11 0.77
C PRO A 66 9.59 -4.22 1.67
N VAL A 67 10.18 -3.82 2.79
CA VAL A 67 10.91 -4.70 3.74
C VAL A 67 9.99 -5.53 4.66
N GLY A 68 8.72 -5.73 4.28
CA GLY A 68 7.77 -6.52 5.08
C GLY A 68 7.24 -5.84 6.36
N ARG A 69 7.74 -4.65 6.69
CA ARG A 69 7.36 -3.86 7.87
C ARG A 69 6.95 -2.44 7.49
N THR A 70 5.90 -1.96 8.11
CA THR A 70 5.45 -0.56 7.99
C THR A 70 6.35 0.37 8.81
N PHE A 71 6.37 1.67 8.47
CA PHE A 71 7.06 2.67 9.29
C PHE A 71 6.60 2.65 10.75
N ARG A 72 5.29 2.41 11.00
CA ARG A 72 4.73 2.30 12.37
C ARG A 72 5.35 1.14 13.15
N GLU A 73 5.58 0.00 12.50
CA GLU A 73 6.24 -1.15 13.11
C GLU A 73 7.71 -0.88 13.39
N LEU A 74 8.41 -0.27 12.42
CA LEU A 74 9.82 0.10 12.57
C LEU A 74 9.99 1.13 13.71
N TYR A 75 9.13 2.13 13.77
CA TYR A 75 9.16 3.17 14.79
C TYR A 75 8.87 2.62 16.19
N LYS A 76 7.88 1.71 16.31
CA LYS A 76 7.59 1.04 17.59
C LYS A 76 8.77 0.19 18.05
N ALA A 77 9.39 -0.57 17.15
CA ALA A 77 10.56 -1.39 17.46
C ALA A 77 11.77 -0.55 17.85
N GLN A 78 12.02 0.56 17.15
CA GLN A 78 13.09 1.48 17.49
C GLN A 78 12.91 2.08 18.89
N ARG A 79 11.70 2.52 19.24
CA ARG A 79 11.41 3.07 20.57
C ARG A 79 11.61 2.07 21.71
N SER A 80 11.33 0.78 21.49
CA SER A 80 11.58 -0.24 22.52
C SER A 80 13.06 -0.56 22.73
N HIS A 81 13.95 -0.17 21.82
CA HIS A 81 15.40 -0.38 21.96
C HIS A 81 16.14 0.78 22.64
N ILE A 82 15.50 1.94 22.81
CA ILE A 82 16.12 3.15 23.39
C ILE A 82 15.73 3.34 24.87
N GLY A 83 14.81 2.52 25.40
CA GLY A 83 14.45 2.47 26.83
C GLY A 83 14.96 1.20 27.48
#